data_AF-A0A2P4S8D4-F1
#
_entry.id   AF-A0A2P4S8D4-F1
#
_cell.length_a   1.000
_cell.length_b   1.000
_cell.length_c   1.000
_cell.angle_alpha   90.00
_cell.angle_beta   90.00
_cell.angle_gamma   90.00
#
_symmetry.space_group_name_H-M   'P 1'
#
loop_
_entity.id
_entity.type
_entity.pdbx_description
1 polymer ?
#
loop_
_entity_poly.entity_id
_entity_poly.type
_entity_poly.pdbx_seq_one_letter_code
_entity_poly.pdbx_strand_id
1 'polypeptide(L)'
;ERRACQHACHNTPGSFLCSCRPGYRLSRDRVSCEGCLNNGVAHAEGEVFTPSDGNCTICVCLAGNISCISPECPPGSCPSASPPNCCSCQPAKCSFRGRSYAHGARFSLDGDECTTCICRADGSVSCKRTDCVETCPYPIHIPGQCCPDCSAGDGDSRGRGDDTVLRALQPHSRPIGCTYMGRIFYNNETFPSLLDPCLSCICLLGSVACSPVDCAIFCTYPFHPEGECCPVCK
;
A
#
# COMPACT_ATOMS: atom_id res chain seq x y z
N GLU A 1 -2.24 54.93 26.91
CA GLU A 1 -2.32 55.75 25.69
C GLU A 1 -3.33 55.14 24.74
N ARG A 2 -4.30 55.92 24.24
CA ARG A 2 -5.30 55.43 23.27
C ARG A 2 -4.87 55.94 21.89
N ARG A 3 -4.48 55.04 20.99
CA ARG A 3 -4.19 55.40 19.60
C ARG A 3 -5.50 55.85 18.94
N ALA A 4 -5.52 57.05 18.36
CA ALA A 4 -6.72 57.64 17.76
C ALA A 4 -7.15 56.93 16.47
N CYS A 5 -6.22 56.31 15.74
CA CYS A 5 -6.48 55.49 14.55
C CYS A 5 -5.91 54.08 14.75
N GLN A 6 -6.55 53.06 14.18
CA GLN A 6 -6.04 51.69 14.19
C GLN A 6 -4.80 51.51 13.30
N HIS A 7 -4.79 52.15 12.12
CA HIS A 7 -3.69 52.08 11.15
C HIS A 7 -2.96 53.43 11.01
N ALA A 8 -3.07 54.10 9.87
CA ALA A 8 -2.38 55.36 9.63
C ALA A 8 -3.26 56.56 10.03
N CYS A 9 -2.63 57.60 10.57
CA CYS A 9 -3.24 58.85 10.96
C CYS A 9 -2.64 60.00 10.15
N HIS A 10 -3.49 60.80 9.52
CA HIS A 10 -3.11 61.98 8.76
C HIS A 10 -3.64 63.21 9.48
N ASN A 11 -2.74 64.06 9.97
CA ASN A 11 -3.14 65.27 10.68
C ASN A 11 -3.69 66.31 9.69
N THR A 12 -4.78 66.97 10.08
CA THR A 12 -5.37 68.09 9.35
C THR A 12 -5.49 69.29 10.30
N PRO A 13 -5.60 70.54 9.80
CA PRO A 13 -5.80 71.69 10.68
C PRO A 13 -7.04 71.50 11.57
N GLY A 14 -6.83 71.34 12.89
CA GLY A 14 -7.89 71.15 13.88
C GLY A 14 -8.52 69.75 13.95
N SER A 15 -8.05 68.76 13.18
CA SER A 15 -8.63 67.41 13.15
C SER A 15 -7.62 66.35 12.65
N PHE A 16 -8.08 65.13 12.38
CA PHE A 16 -7.29 64.06 11.79
C PHE A 16 -8.15 63.17 10.89
N LEU A 17 -7.52 62.50 9.93
CA LEU A 17 -8.13 61.48 9.08
C LEU A 17 -7.38 60.16 9.24
N CYS A 18 -8.10 59.08 9.54
CA CYS A 18 -7.51 57.74 9.56
C CYS A 18 -7.57 57.08 8.18
N SER A 19 -6.54 56.32 7.82
CA SER A 19 -6.54 55.48 6.62
C SER A 19 -6.07 54.06 6.94
N CYS A 20 -6.66 53.09 6.26
CA CYS A 20 -6.32 51.68 6.42
C CYS A 20 -5.21 51.24 5.46
N ARG A 21 -4.49 50.18 5.85
CA ARG A 21 -3.55 49.50 4.95
C ARG A 21 -4.32 48.90 3.76
N PRO A 22 -3.67 48.68 2.60
CA PRO A 22 -4.30 47.99 1.46
C PRO A 22 -4.94 46.67 1.90
N GLY A 23 -6.13 46.36 1.36
CA GLY A 23 -6.92 45.18 1.74
C GLY A 23 -7.85 45.36 2.94
N TYR A 24 -7.69 46.44 3.72
CA TYR A 24 -8.59 46.78 4.83
C TYR A 24 -9.51 47.94 4.46
N ARG A 25 -10.73 47.94 5.00
CA ARG A 25 -11.72 49.01 4.80
C ARG A 25 -11.88 49.83 6.07
N LEU A 26 -11.96 51.15 5.96
CA LEU A 26 -12.22 52.01 7.12
C LEU A 26 -13.65 51.78 7.60
N SER A 27 -13.80 51.46 8.88
CA SER A 27 -15.08 51.24 9.54
C SER A 27 -15.87 52.54 9.67
N ARG A 28 -17.14 52.42 10.07
CA ARG A 28 -18.06 53.55 10.23
C ARG A 28 -17.64 54.55 11.32
N ASP A 29 -16.88 54.09 12.31
CA ASP A 29 -16.32 54.94 13.37
C ASP A 29 -15.19 55.85 12.89
N ARG A 30 -14.75 55.69 11.63
CA ARG A 30 -13.66 56.42 10.97
C ARG A 30 -12.30 56.28 11.63
N VAL A 31 -12.15 55.33 12.54
CA VAL A 31 -10.90 55.10 13.30
C VAL A 31 -10.45 53.64 13.25
N SER A 32 -11.38 52.70 13.10
CA SER A 32 -11.12 51.27 12.97
C SER A 32 -11.07 50.82 11.51
N CYS A 33 -10.38 49.71 11.27
CA CYS A 33 -10.18 49.09 9.97
C CYS A 33 -10.70 47.64 10.01
N GLU A 34 -11.64 47.35 9.12
CA GLU A 34 -12.29 46.04 8.94
C GLU A 34 -11.55 45.23 7.87
N GLY A 35 -11.35 43.94 8.15
CA GLY A 35 -10.63 43.00 7.28
C GLY A 35 -9.87 41.96 8.09
N CYS A 36 -9.32 40.98 7.39
CA CYS A 36 -8.61 39.84 7.97
C CYS A 36 -7.17 39.78 7.45
N LEU A 37 -6.29 39.09 8.16
CA LEU A 37 -4.91 38.82 7.71
C LEU A 37 -4.71 37.31 7.57
N ASN A 38 -4.48 36.82 6.35
CA ASN A 38 -4.14 35.42 6.09
C ASN A 38 -2.71 35.33 5.55
N ASN A 39 -1.80 34.65 6.24
CA ASN A 39 -0.40 34.44 5.79
C ASN A 39 0.31 35.71 5.28
N GLY A 40 0.02 36.86 5.88
CA GLY A 40 0.58 38.17 5.51
C GLY A 40 -0.18 38.92 4.40
N VAL A 41 -1.23 38.33 3.82
CA VAL A 41 -2.13 38.95 2.85
C VAL A 41 -3.37 39.49 3.56
N ALA A 42 -3.68 40.75 3.31
CA ALA A 42 -4.86 41.41 3.86
C ALA A 42 -6.08 41.13 2.97
N HIS A 43 -7.15 40.64 3.57
CA HIS A 43 -8.43 40.38 2.90
C HIS A 43 -9.51 41.32 3.42
N ALA A 44 -10.32 41.84 2.51
CA ALA A 44 -11.43 42.72 2.85
C ALA A 44 -12.57 41.92 3.51
N GLU A 45 -13.35 42.61 4.35
CA GLU A 45 -14.58 42.03 4.92
C GLU A 45 -15.51 41.50 3.80
N GLY A 46 -15.90 40.23 3.90
CA GLY A 46 -16.72 39.52 2.92
C GLY A 46 -15.95 38.93 1.73
N GLU A 47 -14.63 39.10 1.64
CA GLU A 47 -13.82 38.53 0.57
C GLU A 47 -13.73 37.00 0.68
N VAL A 48 -13.94 36.32 -0.45
CA VAL A 48 -13.79 34.87 -0.60
C VAL A 48 -12.50 34.58 -1.36
N PHE A 49 -11.64 33.75 -0.78
CA PHE A 49 -10.34 33.41 -1.35
C PHE A 49 -9.99 31.93 -1.10
N THR A 50 -9.10 31.39 -1.92
CA THR A 50 -8.54 30.04 -1.77
C THR A 50 -7.07 30.15 -1.37
N PRO A 51 -6.67 29.68 -0.17
CA PRO A 51 -5.27 29.67 0.23
C PRO A 51 -4.41 28.83 -0.73
N SER A 52 -3.20 29.30 -1.02
CA SER A 52 -2.24 28.62 -1.90
C SER A 52 -1.63 27.34 -1.30
N ASP A 53 -2.00 27.00 -0.05
CA ASP A 53 -1.44 25.89 0.73
C ASP A 53 -1.85 24.50 0.21
N GLY A 54 -2.54 24.43 -0.94
CA GLY A 54 -2.91 23.18 -1.61
C GLY A 54 -3.96 22.34 -0.88
N ASN A 55 -4.50 22.82 0.24
CA ASN A 55 -5.41 22.07 1.11
C ASN A 55 -6.90 22.12 0.69
N CYS A 56 -7.20 22.61 -0.51
CA CYS A 56 -8.55 22.72 -1.04
C CYS A 56 -9.58 23.31 -0.06
N THR A 57 -9.26 24.47 0.50
CA THR A 57 -10.18 25.22 1.36
C THR A 57 -10.61 26.51 0.68
N ILE A 58 -11.87 26.87 0.89
CA ILE A 58 -12.42 28.17 0.52
C ILE A 58 -12.60 28.93 1.83
N CYS A 59 -11.95 30.08 1.93
CA CYS A 59 -11.98 30.92 3.11
C CYS A 59 -12.76 32.20 2.83
N VAL A 60 -13.43 32.71 3.86
CA VAL A 60 -14.13 33.99 3.85
C VAL A 60 -13.72 34.82 5.06
N CYS A 61 -13.48 36.12 4.84
CA CYS A 61 -13.25 37.05 5.93
C CYS A 61 -14.58 37.53 6.51
N LEU A 62 -14.84 37.23 7.79
CA LEU A 62 -16.05 37.60 8.52
C LEU A 62 -15.70 38.21 9.88
N ALA A 63 -16.05 39.47 10.09
CA ALA A 63 -15.87 40.24 11.31
C ALA A 63 -14.42 40.18 11.85
N GLY A 64 -13.44 40.25 10.95
CA GLY A 64 -12.01 40.17 11.30
C GLY A 64 -11.49 38.76 11.58
N ASN A 65 -12.31 37.71 11.42
CA ASN A 65 -11.89 36.32 11.49
C ASN A 65 -11.97 35.64 10.11
N ILE A 66 -11.08 34.68 9.88
CA ILE A 66 -11.07 33.88 8.66
C ILE A 66 -11.82 32.59 8.94
N SER A 67 -12.91 32.37 8.22
CA SER A 67 -13.65 31.12 8.26
C SER A 67 -13.37 30.33 6.99
N CYS A 68 -12.78 29.15 7.13
CA CYS A 68 -12.46 28.27 6.01
C CYS A 68 -13.35 27.04 6.03
N ILE A 69 -13.86 26.67 4.86
CA ILE A 69 -14.60 25.43 4.64
C ILE A 69 -13.88 24.58 3.59
N SER A 70 -13.79 23.29 3.85
CA SER A 70 -13.43 22.29 2.85
C SER A 70 -14.73 21.81 2.17
N PRO A 71 -14.92 21.98 0.86
CA PRO A 71 -16.13 21.50 0.19
C PRO A 71 -16.25 19.98 0.31
N GLU A 72 -17.46 19.49 0.64
CA GLU A 72 -17.75 18.05 0.67
C GLU A 72 -17.73 17.48 -0.76
N CYS A 73 -16.89 16.47 -0.99
CA CYS A 73 -16.77 15.83 -2.30
C CYS A 73 -17.87 14.78 -2.51
N PRO A 74 -18.44 14.66 -3.73
CA PRO A 74 -19.40 13.61 -4.03
C PRO A 74 -18.73 12.22 -3.96
N PRO A 75 -19.41 11.19 -3.41
CA PRO A 75 -18.92 9.81 -3.47
C PRO A 75 -19.02 9.30 -4.92
N GLY A 76 -17.90 8.93 -5.57
CA GLY A 76 -17.95 8.48 -6.96
C GLY A 76 -16.63 8.00 -7.59
N SER A 77 -16.78 7.26 -8.69
CA SER A 77 -15.72 6.63 -9.48
C SER A 77 -14.90 7.67 -10.25
N CYS A 78 -13.57 7.62 -10.12
CA CYS A 78 -12.71 8.64 -10.72
C CYS A 78 -11.83 8.02 -11.80
N PRO A 79 -11.95 8.46 -13.07
CA PRO A 79 -11.01 8.12 -14.11
C PRO A 79 -9.69 8.82 -13.81
N SER A 80 -8.62 8.04 -13.80
CA SER A 80 -7.26 8.49 -13.50
C SER A 80 -6.85 9.69 -14.37
N ALA A 81 -6.16 10.63 -13.73
CA ALA A 81 -5.36 11.73 -14.30
C ALA A 81 -6.10 13.00 -14.77
N SER A 82 -6.20 14.00 -13.88
CA SER A 82 -5.93 15.41 -14.22
C SER A 82 -5.65 16.28 -12.96
N PRO A 83 -4.81 17.33 -13.04
CA PRO A 83 -4.56 18.30 -11.96
C PRO A 83 -5.46 19.55 -12.07
N PRO A 84 -5.50 20.50 -11.09
CA PRO A 84 -5.46 20.40 -9.64
C PRO A 84 -6.64 21.19 -9.04
N ASN A 85 -7.84 21.12 -9.62
CA ASN A 85 -8.96 21.93 -9.13
C ASN A 85 -9.80 21.12 -8.14
N CYS A 86 -9.24 21.01 -6.93
CA CYS A 86 -9.94 20.86 -5.66
C CYS A 86 -10.86 19.63 -5.46
N CYS A 87 -10.81 18.63 -6.34
CA CYS A 87 -11.50 17.35 -6.15
C CYS A 87 -10.61 16.20 -6.61
N SER A 88 -9.61 15.83 -5.80
CA SER A 88 -9.10 14.46 -5.80
C SER A 88 -10.11 13.64 -5.01
N CYS A 89 -10.98 12.92 -5.71
CA CYS A 89 -11.95 12.02 -5.10
C CYS A 89 -11.26 11.18 -4.02
N GLN A 90 -11.80 11.20 -2.80
CA GLN A 90 -11.39 10.21 -1.80
C GLN A 90 -11.64 8.83 -2.43
N PRO A 91 -10.62 7.95 -2.54
CA PRO A 91 -10.81 6.63 -3.12
C PRO A 91 -11.97 5.96 -2.40
N ALA A 92 -12.95 5.44 -3.16
CA ALA A 92 -14.13 4.79 -2.62
C ALA A 92 -13.74 3.82 -1.50
N LYS A 93 -14.33 3.97 -0.31
CA LYS A 93 -14.10 3.05 0.80
C LYS A 93 -15.25 2.03 0.81
N CYS A 94 -14.92 0.76 0.71
CA CYS A 94 -15.91 -0.30 0.86
C CYS A 94 -16.02 -0.70 2.33
N SER A 95 -17.24 -0.77 2.85
CA SER A 95 -17.51 -1.34 4.18
C SER A 95 -17.90 -2.80 4.04
N PHE A 96 -17.14 -3.70 4.66
CA PHE A 96 -17.41 -5.13 4.61
C PHE A 96 -17.10 -5.78 5.95
N ARG A 97 -18.11 -6.43 6.54
CA ARG A 97 -18.05 -7.05 7.88
C ARG A 97 -17.49 -6.13 8.97
N GLY A 98 -17.86 -4.85 8.94
CA GLY A 98 -17.42 -3.86 9.94
C GLY A 98 -15.99 -3.33 9.74
N ARG A 99 -15.29 -3.74 8.69
CA ARG A 99 -13.97 -3.21 8.29
C ARG A 99 -14.09 -2.34 7.04
N SER A 100 -13.23 -1.33 6.95
CA SER A 100 -13.18 -0.41 5.81
C SER A 100 -11.97 -0.69 4.91
N TYR A 101 -12.21 -0.88 3.63
CA TYR A 101 -11.18 -1.16 2.62
C TYR A 101 -11.08 -0.01 1.62
N ALA A 102 -9.85 0.38 1.27
CA ALA A 102 -9.63 1.37 0.22
C ALA A 102 -9.98 0.81 -1.17
N HIS A 103 -10.34 1.68 -2.10
CA HIS A 103 -10.58 1.30 -3.49
C HIS A 103 -9.41 0.48 -4.07
N GLY A 104 -9.73 -0.61 -4.77
CA GLY A 104 -8.76 -1.51 -5.37
C GLY A 104 -8.07 -2.45 -4.37
N ALA A 105 -8.29 -2.28 -3.05
CA ALA A 105 -7.74 -3.18 -2.05
C ALA A 105 -8.24 -4.61 -2.28
N ARG A 106 -7.29 -5.54 -2.27
CA ARG A 106 -7.53 -6.99 -2.32
C ARG A 106 -7.32 -7.56 -0.94
N PHE A 107 -8.28 -8.33 -0.46
CA PHE A 107 -8.23 -8.90 0.88
C PHE A 107 -8.90 -10.27 0.91
N SER A 108 -8.43 -11.09 1.84
CA SER A 108 -9.01 -12.40 2.13
C SER A 108 -9.80 -12.35 3.42
N LEU A 109 -10.80 -13.21 3.54
CA LEU A 109 -11.66 -13.32 4.73
C LEU A 109 -10.99 -14.20 5.77
N ASP A 110 -10.83 -13.73 7.00
CA ASP A 110 -10.54 -14.56 8.19
C ASP A 110 -9.39 -15.60 8.04
N GLY A 111 -8.42 -15.35 7.15
CA GLY A 111 -7.31 -16.28 6.85
C GLY A 111 -7.62 -17.39 5.82
N ASP A 112 -8.81 -17.38 5.19
CA ASP A 112 -9.13 -18.26 4.05
C ASP A 112 -8.36 -17.80 2.81
N GLU A 113 -7.28 -18.52 2.48
CA GLU A 113 -6.41 -18.27 1.33
C GLU A 113 -7.15 -18.46 -0.02
N CYS A 114 -8.33 -19.09 -0.02
CA CYS A 114 -9.12 -19.35 -1.23
C CYS A 114 -10.12 -18.26 -1.61
N THR A 115 -10.39 -17.29 -0.74
CA THR A 115 -11.36 -16.25 -1.02
C THR A 115 -10.66 -14.91 -1.23
N THR A 116 -10.74 -14.36 -2.44
CA THR A 116 -10.22 -13.02 -2.75
C THR A 116 -11.36 -12.04 -2.96
N CYS A 117 -11.41 -11.00 -2.14
CA CYS A 117 -12.34 -9.89 -2.26
C CYS A 117 -11.63 -8.64 -2.79
N ILE A 118 -12.30 -7.88 -3.65
CA ILE A 118 -11.83 -6.58 -4.16
C ILE A 118 -12.84 -5.48 -3.88
N CYS A 119 -12.35 -4.35 -3.40
CA CYS A 119 -13.15 -3.13 -3.22
C CYS A 119 -13.31 -2.38 -4.55
N ARG A 120 -14.54 -2.28 -5.05
CA ARG A 120 -14.87 -1.62 -6.33
C ARG A 120 -15.06 -0.11 -6.16
N ALA A 121 -15.08 0.61 -7.29
CA ALA A 121 -15.19 2.06 -7.33
C ALA A 121 -16.58 2.60 -6.93
N ASP A 122 -17.59 1.74 -6.89
CA ASP A 122 -18.96 2.02 -6.45
C ASP A 122 -19.15 1.76 -4.93
N GLY A 123 -18.09 1.44 -4.20
CA GLY A 123 -18.14 1.10 -2.78
C GLY A 123 -18.61 -0.33 -2.49
N SER A 124 -18.88 -1.14 -3.52
CA SER A 124 -19.24 -2.55 -3.36
C SER A 124 -18.00 -3.44 -3.18
N VAL A 125 -18.17 -4.54 -2.44
CA VAL A 125 -17.16 -5.59 -2.34
C VAL A 125 -17.54 -6.75 -3.23
N SER A 126 -16.61 -7.16 -4.09
CA SER A 126 -16.76 -8.29 -5.01
C SER A 126 -15.81 -9.41 -4.57
N CYS A 127 -16.34 -10.52 -4.09
CA CYS A 127 -15.55 -11.68 -3.66
C CYS A 127 -15.62 -12.81 -4.70
N LYS A 128 -14.48 -13.46 -4.95
CA LYS A 128 -14.38 -14.67 -5.75
C LYS A 128 -13.70 -15.75 -4.92
N ARG A 129 -14.33 -16.92 -4.85
CA ARG A 129 -13.74 -18.12 -4.29
C ARG A 129 -13.05 -18.93 -5.38
N THR A 130 -11.89 -19.47 -5.06
CA THR A 130 -11.21 -20.47 -5.89
C THR A 130 -11.60 -21.85 -5.36
N ASP A 131 -12.23 -22.66 -6.20
CA ASP A 131 -12.54 -24.05 -5.89
C ASP A 131 -11.38 -24.94 -6.34
N CYS A 132 -10.86 -25.75 -5.42
CA CYS A 132 -9.75 -26.66 -5.69
C CYS A 132 -10.27 -28.03 -6.15
N VAL A 133 -9.49 -28.71 -6.98
CA VAL A 133 -9.81 -30.05 -7.46
C VAL A 133 -9.03 -31.07 -6.60
N GLU A 134 -9.71 -31.70 -5.64
CA GLU A 134 -9.10 -32.63 -4.66
C GLU A 134 -9.00 -34.08 -5.14
N THR A 135 -8.73 -34.33 -6.42
CA THR A 135 -8.74 -35.71 -6.96
C THR A 135 -7.36 -36.38 -7.01
N CYS A 136 -6.32 -35.81 -6.39
CA CYS A 136 -4.97 -36.36 -6.47
C CYS A 136 -4.60 -37.26 -5.27
N PRO A 137 -3.82 -38.34 -5.47
CA PRO A 137 -3.52 -39.31 -4.41
C PRO A 137 -2.69 -38.76 -3.23
N TYR A 138 -1.93 -37.69 -3.46
CA TYR A 138 -1.03 -37.07 -2.48
C TYR A 138 -1.02 -35.54 -2.61
N PRO A 139 -2.03 -34.83 -2.05
CA PRO A 139 -2.07 -33.37 -2.07
C PRO A 139 -1.04 -32.77 -1.10
N ILE A 140 -0.24 -31.81 -1.57
CA ILE A 140 0.74 -31.08 -0.75
C ILE A 140 0.16 -29.71 -0.38
N HIS A 141 -0.09 -29.47 0.90
CA HIS A 141 -0.59 -28.18 1.41
C HIS A 141 0.57 -27.24 1.73
N ILE A 142 0.64 -26.12 1.01
CA ILE A 142 1.64 -25.08 1.19
C ILE A 142 0.99 -23.92 1.97
N PRO A 143 1.54 -23.49 3.12
CA PRO A 143 1.04 -22.33 3.85
C PRO A 143 1.02 -21.08 2.96
N GLY A 144 -0.09 -20.34 2.94
CA GLY A 144 -0.27 -19.17 2.07
C GLY A 144 -0.91 -19.48 0.72
N GLN A 145 -1.18 -20.74 0.38
CA GLN A 145 -1.80 -21.14 -0.89
C GLN A 145 -3.18 -21.77 -0.69
N CYS A 146 -4.13 -21.31 -1.51
CA CYS A 146 -5.48 -21.86 -1.52
C CYS A 146 -5.53 -23.36 -1.86
N CYS A 147 -4.87 -23.78 -2.94
CA CYS A 147 -5.01 -25.14 -3.46
C CYS A 147 -3.77 -25.98 -3.21
N PRO A 148 -3.95 -27.28 -2.92
CA PRO A 148 -2.85 -28.20 -2.76
C PRO A 148 -2.11 -28.41 -4.08
N ASP A 149 -0.79 -28.57 -4.00
CA ASP A 149 0.02 -28.97 -5.14
C ASP A 149 -0.11 -30.49 -5.36
N CYS A 150 -0.48 -30.87 -6.57
CA CYS A 150 -0.72 -32.26 -7.00
C CYS A 150 0.35 -32.79 -7.95
N SER A 151 1.49 -32.10 -8.10
CA SER A 151 2.58 -32.46 -9.01
C SER A 151 3.24 -33.83 -8.73
N ALA A 152 2.92 -34.47 -7.60
CA ALA A 152 3.50 -35.74 -7.17
C ALA A 152 2.83 -37.01 -7.76
N GLY A 153 1.87 -36.89 -8.67
CA GLY A 153 0.93 -37.98 -8.99
C GLY A 153 0.66 -38.34 -10.45
N ASP A 154 1.39 -37.82 -11.45
CA ASP A 154 1.18 -38.22 -12.86
C ASP A 154 2.16 -39.31 -13.29
N GLY A 155 1.95 -40.50 -12.74
CA GLY A 155 2.54 -41.75 -13.24
C GLY A 155 1.49 -42.55 -14.00
N ASP A 156 1.12 -42.09 -15.20
CA ASP A 156 0.19 -42.82 -16.07
C ASP A 156 0.77 -44.20 -16.45
N SER A 157 0.26 -45.22 -15.78
CA SER A 157 0.63 -46.61 -15.97
C SER A 157 -0.21 -47.21 -17.09
N ARG A 158 0.07 -46.90 -18.36
CA ARG A 158 -0.50 -47.61 -19.51
C ARG A 158 0.41 -47.53 -20.74
N GLY A 159 1.31 -48.52 -20.89
CA GLY A 159 1.89 -48.81 -22.20
C GLY A 159 3.18 -49.61 -22.22
N ARG A 160 3.02 -50.93 -22.44
CA ARG A 160 4.00 -51.85 -23.05
C ARG A 160 5.13 -52.34 -22.14
N GLY A 161 4.95 -53.57 -21.66
CA GLY A 161 5.98 -54.32 -20.96
C GLY A 161 7.20 -54.57 -21.85
N ASP A 162 8.36 -54.36 -21.23
CA ASP A 162 9.60 -55.08 -21.49
C ASP A 162 10.33 -55.14 -20.12
N ASP A 163 10.19 -56.32 -19.49
CA ASP A 163 11.26 -57.07 -18.84
C ASP A 163 12.15 -56.33 -17.83
N THR A 164 11.77 -56.29 -16.53
CA THR A 164 12.73 -56.43 -15.39
C THR A 164 12.08 -56.47 -13.98
N VAL A 165 10.99 -57.22 -13.77
CA VAL A 165 10.38 -57.38 -12.41
C VAL A 165 11.02 -58.55 -11.63
N LEU A 166 12.35 -58.69 -11.64
CA LEU A 166 13.01 -59.75 -10.86
C LEU A 166 14.32 -59.37 -10.15
N ARG A 167 14.67 -58.09 -9.98
CA ARG A 167 15.91 -57.72 -9.26
C ARG A 167 15.75 -56.61 -8.21
N ALA A 168 14.87 -56.82 -7.23
CA ALA A 168 14.80 -55.93 -6.05
C ALA A 168 14.79 -56.68 -4.69
N LEU A 169 15.44 -57.85 -4.62
CA LEU A 169 15.75 -58.53 -3.34
C LEU A 169 17.27 -58.69 -3.13
N GLN A 170 18.06 -57.66 -3.44
CA GLN A 170 19.48 -57.63 -3.06
C GLN A 170 19.72 -56.65 -1.90
N PRO A 171 20.53 -57.01 -0.89
CA PRO A 171 20.74 -56.27 0.35
C PRO A 171 21.75 -55.11 0.20
N HIS A 172 21.73 -54.46 -0.96
CA HIS A 172 22.52 -53.27 -1.24
C HIS A 172 21.58 -52.14 -1.68
N SER A 173 20.61 -51.82 -0.83
CA SER A 173 19.82 -50.61 -0.94
C SER A 173 20.76 -49.40 -0.92
N ARG A 174 21.04 -48.83 -2.09
CA ARG A 174 21.65 -47.50 -2.21
C ARG A 174 20.82 -46.54 -1.35
N PRO A 175 21.45 -45.67 -0.56
CA PRO A 175 20.71 -44.71 0.25
C PRO A 175 19.81 -43.89 -0.68
N ILE A 176 18.57 -43.65 -0.23
CA ILE A 176 17.59 -42.87 -0.95
C ILE A 176 18.15 -41.44 -1.06
N GLY A 177 18.72 -41.11 -2.21
CA GLY A 177 19.31 -39.80 -2.51
C GLY A 177 18.52 -39.09 -3.59
N CYS A 178 18.66 -37.77 -3.65
CA CYS A 178 17.97 -36.91 -4.60
C CYS A 178 18.93 -36.48 -5.71
N THR A 179 18.43 -36.30 -6.93
CA THR A 179 19.22 -35.73 -8.04
C THR A 179 18.74 -34.31 -8.32
N TYR A 180 19.62 -33.33 -8.17
CA TYR A 180 19.35 -31.91 -8.47
C TYR A 180 20.38 -31.36 -9.45
N MET A 181 19.94 -30.91 -10.63
CA MET A 181 20.81 -30.37 -11.69
C MET A 181 22.03 -31.29 -12.01
N GLY A 182 21.83 -32.61 -12.00
CA GLY A 182 22.86 -33.61 -12.29
C GLY A 182 23.81 -33.93 -11.12
N ARG A 183 23.61 -33.35 -9.94
CA ARG A 183 24.33 -33.69 -8.70
C ARG A 183 23.47 -34.57 -7.80
N ILE A 184 24.12 -35.46 -7.04
CA ILE A 184 23.45 -36.39 -6.11
C ILE A 184 23.62 -35.86 -4.68
N PHE A 185 22.51 -35.77 -3.96
CA PHE A 185 22.45 -35.37 -2.54
C PHE A 185 21.86 -36.52 -1.71
N TYR A 186 22.34 -36.71 -0.49
CA TYR A 186 21.86 -37.74 0.41
C TYR A 186 20.62 -37.29 1.18
N ASN A 187 19.83 -38.24 1.69
CA ASN A 187 18.65 -37.91 2.49
C ASN A 187 19.02 -36.99 3.68
N ASN A 188 18.18 -35.98 3.91
CA ASN A 188 18.33 -34.93 4.92
C ASN A 188 19.50 -33.95 4.68
N GLU A 189 20.12 -33.98 3.50
CA GLU A 189 21.15 -33.01 3.10
C GLU A 189 20.52 -31.72 2.58
N THR A 190 21.00 -30.58 3.08
CA THR A 190 20.58 -29.24 2.66
C THR A 190 21.67 -28.60 1.80
N PHE A 191 21.28 -27.96 0.70
CA PHE A 191 22.20 -27.37 -0.28
C PHE A 191 21.59 -26.12 -0.95
N PRO A 192 22.41 -25.14 -1.38
CA PRO A 192 21.93 -23.97 -2.09
C PRO A 192 21.51 -24.30 -3.53
N SER A 193 20.52 -23.58 -4.05
CA SER A 193 20.13 -23.68 -5.46
C SER A 193 21.19 -23.02 -6.37
N LEU A 194 21.45 -23.67 -7.52
CA LEU A 194 22.33 -23.12 -8.57
C LEU A 194 21.61 -22.14 -9.51
N LEU A 195 20.28 -22.08 -9.46
CA LEU A 195 19.45 -21.22 -10.32
C LEU A 195 19.07 -19.91 -9.62
N ASP A 196 18.92 -19.95 -8.30
CA ASP A 196 18.48 -18.81 -7.50
C ASP A 196 19.27 -18.81 -6.18
N PRO A 197 20.11 -17.79 -5.92
CA PRO A 197 20.89 -17.72 -4.70
C PRO A 197 20.01 -17.63 -3.43
N CYS A 198 18.73 -17.25 -3.57
CA CYS A 198 17.78 -17.14 -2.48
C CYS A 198 16.96 -18.40 -2.20
N LEU A 199 17.29 -19.53 -2.80
CA LEU A 199 16.66 -20.81 -2.50
C LEU A 199 17.64 -21.77 -1.81
N SER A 200 17.20 -22.30 -0.67
CA SER A 200 17.84 -23.42 0.02
C SER A 200 17.01 -24.68 -0.18
N CYS A 201 17.63 -25.76 -0.61
CA CYS A 201 16.97 -27.01 -0.96
C CYS A 201 17.37 -28.13 0.00
N ILE A 202 16.45 -29.04 0.29
CA ILE A 202 16.68 -30.23 1.11
C ILE A 202 16.30 -31.48 0.32
N CYS A 203 17.13 -32.51 0.43
CA CYS A 203 16.81 -33.83 -0.10
C CYS A 203 16.02 -34.63 0.94
N LEU A 204 14.77 -34.99 0.63
CA LEU A 204 13.91 -35.82 1.48
C LEU A 204 13.41 -37.02 0.69
N LEU A 205 13.90 -38.21 1.07
CA LEU A 205 13.42 -39.50 0.58
C LEU A 205 13.34 -39.58 -0.96
N GLY A 206 14.31 -38.98 -1.65
CA GLY A 206 14.44 -39.03 -3.12
C GLY A 206 13.84 -37.84 -3.86
N SER A 207 13.22 -36.90 -3.13
CA SER A 207 12.65 -35.66 -3.65
C SER A 207 13.40 -34.43 -3.13
N VAL A 208 13.51 -33.40 -3.96
CA VAL A 208 14.13 -32.11 -3.58
C VAL A 208 13.03 -31.11 -3.28
N ALA A 209 13.04 -30.55 -2.08
CA ALA A 209 12.16 -29.44 -1.70
C ALA A 209 13.02 -28.19 -1.47
N CYS A 210 12.63 -27.05 -2.05
CA CYS A 210 13.36 -25.79 -1.88
C CYS A 210 12.48 -24.74 -1.20
N SER A 211 13.08 -23.95 -0.32
CA SER A 211 12.43 -22.84 0.38
C SER A 211 13.27 -21.56 0.28
N PRO A 212 12.64 -20.38 0.38
CA PRO A 212 13.36 -19.12 0.47
C PRO A 212 14.34 -19.09 1.64
N VAL A 213 15.50 -18.45 1.46
CA VAL A 213 16.48 -18.21 2.52
C VAL A 213 16.02 -17.06 3.41
N ASP A 214 15.89 -17.32 4.71
CA ASP A 214 15.61 -16.28 5.71
C ASP A 214 16.91 -15.60 6.17
N CYS A 215 17.09 -14.34 5.77
CA CYS A 215 18.26 -13.55 6.14
C CYS A 215 18.08 -12.87 7.50
N ALA A 216 18.85 -13.28 8.50
CA ALA A 216 18.89 -12.62 9.80
C ALA A 216 19.92 -11.48 9.80
N ILE A 217 19.46 -10.23 9.78
CA ILE A 217 20.32 -9.03 9.67
C ILE A 217 20.23 -8.21 10.95
N PHE A 218 21.37 -7.99 11.62
CA PHE A 218 21.45 -7.21 12.86
C PHE A 218 22.57 -6.17 12.77
N CYS A 219 22.44 -5.20 11.89
CA CYS A 219 23.39 -4.08 11.78
C CYS A 219 22.77 -2.83 11.16
N THR A 220 23.43 -1.70 11.38
CA THR A 220 22.95 -0.36 10.96
C THR A 220 23.16 -0.09 9.47
N TYR A 221 24.15 -0.76 8.83
CA TYR A 221 24.51 -0.53 7.43
C TYR A 221 24.68 -1.86 6.67
N PRO A 222 23.58 -2.56 6.37
CA PRO A 222 23.62 -3.74 5.50
C PRO A 222 23.86 -3.33 4.04
N PHE A 223 24.77 -4.02 3.37
CA PHE A 223 25.04 -3.91 1.94
C PHE A 223 24.79 -5.25 1.26
N HIS A 224 24.20 -5.23 0.06
CA HIS A 224 23.83 -6.43 -0.69
C HIS A 224 24.85 -6.70 -1.81
N PRO A 225 25.68 -7.76 -1.70
CA PRO A 225 26.64 -8.11 -2.74
C PRO A 225 25.94 -8.65 -4.00
N GLU A 226 26.48 -8.33 -5.17
CA GLU A 226 25.97 -8.91 -6.42
C GLU A 226 26.11 -10.45 -6.42
N GLY A 227 24.99 -11.14 -6.63
CA GLY A 227 24.93 -12.61 -6.70
C GLY A 227 24.72 -13.33 -5.37
N GLU A 228 24.70 -12.63 -4.24
CA GLU A 228 24.39 -13.19 -2.93
C GLU A 228 22.90 -13.01 -2.59
N CYS A 229 22.31 -13.92 -1.83
CA CYS A 229 20.93 -13.71 -1.37
C CYS A 229 20.84 -12.75 -0.19
N CYS A 230 21.72 -12.93 0.80
CA CYS A 230 21.64 -12.17 2.05
C CYS A 230 22.60 -10.98 2.04
N PRO A 231 22.15 -9.81 2.52
CA PRO A 231 23.04 -8.68 2.69
C PRO A 231 24.03 -8.93 3.84
N VAL A 232 25.20 -8.36 3.71
CA VAL A 232 26.29 -8.43 4.68
C VAL A 232 26.47 -7.10 5.38
N CYS A 233 26.89 -7.14 6.63
CA CYS A 233 27.20 -5.94 7.40
C CYS A 233 28.60 -5.45 7.05
N LYS A 234 28.73 -4.15 6.80
CA LYS A 234 30.01 -3.49 6.59
C LYS A 234 30.26 -2.43 7.66
#